data_AF-A0A495UDC3-F1
#
_entry.id   AF-A0A495UDC3-F1
#
_cell.length_a   1.000
_cell.length_b   1.000
_cell.length_c   1.000
_cell.angle_alpha   90.00
_cell.angle_beta   90.00
_cell.angle_gamma   90.00
#
_symmetry.space_group_name_H-M   'P 1'
#
loop_
_entity.id
_entity.type
_entity.pdbx_description
1 polymer ?
#
loop_
_entity_poly.entity_id
_entity_poly.type
_entity_poly.pdbx_seq_one_letter_code
_entity_poly.pdbx_strand_id
1 'polypeptide(L)'
;MTTFEQDIARSIQSIPRVQSFTGVFFDMDGDLALVNLNGTQIAVKCDGWTPPVQGMNVRLQVTDGVPRVVGPAQPLPTDGVIKFVTGDIATVTVATTDYQMRFLGTAPTSGDTVVIDWQSRTVLGKPGTYAPPLPPVEPPPIVPQPQPFANLLVQANGSGRYQTSWWGDSPWASNNNDGIWTYGEAVRQALAGAWNIGAEIYLPLIQQVGNAAYALHPHGSIPGGPPTLLEVTGMPARSGWVRLPSGWGEWLRDNTGGIGVTAPGGGFNKWRGRYGPERDDLSGALRFSGTR
;
A
#
# COMPACT_ATOMS: atom_id res chain seq x y z
N MET A 1 -45.48 18.05 13.78
CA MET A 1 -44.26 18.69 13.29
C MET A 1 -43.23 18.57 14.40
N THR A 2 -42.19 17.77 14.21
CA THR A 2 -41.23 17.41 15.27
C THR A 2 -40.22 18.54 15.49
N THR A 3 -39.59 18.61 16.66
CA THR A 3 -38.55 19.62 16.97
C THR A 3 -37.42 19.63 15.95
N PHE A 4 -37.11 18.48 15.36
CA PHE A 4 -36.17 18.33 14.26
C PHE A 4 -36.56 19.10 12.98
N GLU A 5 -37.84 19.09 12.58
CA GLU A 5 -38.32 19.82 11.40
C GLU A 5 -38.26 21.35 11.61
N GLN A 6 -38.50 21.81 12.84
CA GLN A 6 -38.37 23.22 13.20
C GLN A 6 -36.91 23.69 13.21
N ASP A 7 -35.99 22.84 13.67
CA ASP A 7 -34.55 23.15 13.68
C ASP A 7 -33.97 23.14 12.25
N ILE A 8 -34.42 22.23 11.38
CA ILE A 8 -34.07 22.27 9.95
C ILE A 8 -34.61 23.53 9.28
N ALA A 9 -35.88 23.89 9.50
CA ALA A 9 -36.46 25.09 8.91
C ALA A 9 -35.74 26.37 9.36
N ARG A 10 -35.35 26.45 10.63
CA ARG A 10 -34.56 27.56 11.17
C ARG A 10 -33.14 27.58 10.57
N SER A 11 -32.51 26.41 10.43
CA SER A 11 -31.19 26.29 9.81
C SER A 11 -31.21 26.72 8.34
N ILE A 12 -32.21 26.31 7.57
CA ILE A 12 -32.34 26.69 6.16
C ILE A 12 -32.62 28.20 6.02
N GLN A 13 -33.46 28.77 6.88
CA GLN A 13 -33.71 30.22 6.90
C GLN A 13 -32.48 31.05 7.29
N SER A 14 -31.53 30.46 8.01
CA SER A 14 -30.27 31.12 8.40
C SER A 14 -29.19 31.09 7.33
N ILE A 15 -29.36 30.31 6.26
CA ILE A 15 -28.39 30.26 5.16
C ILE A 15 -28.62 31.52 4.29
N PRO A 16 -27.62 32.43 4.20
CA PRO A 16 -27.76 33.62 3.39
C PRO A 16 -27.97 33.25 1.92
N ARG A 17 -28.86 34.00 1.26
CA ARG A 17 -29.07 33.82 -0.18
C ARG A 17 -27.92 34.49 -0.93
N VAL A 18 -27.09 33.68 -1.56
CA VAL A 18 -25.94 34.14 -2.33
C VAL A 18 -26.21 33.95 -3.81
N GLN A 19 -26.10 35.04 -4.58
CA GLN A 19 -26.09 35.01 -6.04
C GLN A 19 -24.79 35.62 -6.57
N SER A 20 -24.32 35.18 -7.74
CA SER A 20 -23.09 35.68 -8.35
C SER A 20 -23.36 36.14 -9.78
N PHE A 21 -22.83 37.30 -10.15
CA PHE A 21 -22.93 37.90 -11.48
C PHE A 21 -21.57 38.37 -11.96
N THR A 22 -21.46 38.63 -13.26
CA THR A 22 -20.30 39.29 -13.86
C THR A 22 -20.74 40.63 -14.42
N GLY A 23 -20.01 41.68 -14.13
CA GLY A 23 -20.21 43.02 -14.70
C GLY A 23 -18.90 43.60 -15.21
N VAL A 24 -18.95 44.78 -15.81
CA VAL A 24 -17.77 45.51 -16.29
C VAL A 24 -17.56 46.72 -15.40
N PHE A 25 -16.40 46.81 -14.73
CA PHE A 25 -16.06 47.99 -13.94
C PHE A 25 -15.90 49.20 -14.85
N PHE A 26 -16.58 50.29 -14.49
CA PHE A 26 -16.60 51.53 -15.27
C PHE A 26 -15.70 52.58 -14.64
N ASP A 27 -15.95 52.93 -13.37
CA ASP A 27 -15.18 53.95 -12.63
C ASP A 27 -15.43 53.83 -11.11
N MET A 28 -14.74 54.63 -10.30
CA MET A 28 -15.07 54.85 -8.89
C MET A 28 -15.94 56.10 -8.70
N ASP A 29 -16.97 56.00 -7.88
CA ASP A 29 -17.72 57.12 -7.32
C ASP A 29 -17.54 57.15 -5.80
N GLY A 30 -16.52 57.89 -5.36
CA GLY A 30 -16.06 57.84 -3.97
C GLY A 30 -15.58 56.43 -3.58
N ASP A 31 -16.24 55.85 -2.56
CA ASP A 31 -15.94 54.50 -2.06
C ASP A 31 -16.74 53.39 -2.77
N LEU A 32 -17.54 53.74 -3.78
CA LEU A 32 -18.35 52.79 -4.54
C LEU A 32 -17.76 52.57 -5.93
N ALA A 33 -17.74 51.31 -6.36
CA ALA A 33 -17.48 50.97 -7.75
C ALA A 33 -18.74 51.14 -8.59
N LEU A 34 -18.61 51.91 -9.68
CA LEU A 34 -19.60 51.95 -10.75
C LEU A 34 -19.36 50.74 -11.64
N VAL A 35 -20.33 49.83 -11.68
CA VAL A 35 -20.27 48.61 -12.47
C VAL A 35 -21.40 48.60 -13.48
N ASN A 36 -21.05 48.39 -14.75
CA ASN A 36 -22.03 48.15 -15.79
C ASN A 36 -22.48 46.68 -15.75
N LEU A 37 -23.75 46.47 -15.43
CA LEU A 37 -24.42 45.18 -15.43
C LEU A 37 -25.53 45.22 -16.49
N ASN A 38 -25.32 44.52 -17.61
CA ASN A 38 -26.26 44.44 -18.73
C ASN A 38 -26.74 45.80 -19.28
N GLY A 39 -25.83 46.78 -19.38
CA GLY A 39 -26.11 48.11 -19.92
C GLY A 39 -26.60 49.12 -18.87
N THR A 40 -26.81 48.70 -17.62
CA THR A 40 -27.17 49.59 -16.50
C THR A 40 -25.98 49.77 -15.58
N GLN A 41 -25.64 51.01 -15.24
CA GLN A 41 -24.62 51.29 -14.23
C GLN A 41 -25.23 51.21 -12.83
N ILE A 42 -24.60 50.45 -11.95
CA ILE A 42 -24.95 50.35 -10.54
C ILE A 42 -23.75 50.72 -9.68
N ALA A 43 -23.98 51.43 -8.58
CA ALA A 43 -22.94 51.76 -7.59
C ALA A 43 -22.94 50.70 -6.48
N VAL A 44 -21.80 50.04 -6.27
CA VAL A 44 -21.66 48.90 -5.36
C VAL A 44 -20.37 48.97 -4.56
N LYS A 45 -20.35 48.43 -3.34
CA LYS A 45 -19.12 48.40 -2.52
C LYS A 45 -18.11 47.39 -3.07
N CYS A 46 -16.82 47.72 -2.99
CA CYS A 46 -15.73 46.77 -3.20
C CYS A 46 -15.28 46.18 -1.86
N ASP A 47 -15.38 44.86 -1.71
CA ASP A 47 -14.91 44.16 -0.52
C ASP A 47 -13.55 43.53 -0.79
N GLY A 48 -12.52 43.91 -0.01
CA GLY A 48 -11.21 43.25 0.00
C GLY A 48 -10.36 43.44 -1.26
N TRP A 49 -10.76 44.34 -2.16
CA TRP A 49 -10.09 44.55 -3.45
C TRP A 49 -9.92 46.05 -3.73
N THR A 50 -8.69 46.47 -3.99
CA THR A 50 -8.36 47.83 -4.46
C THR A 50 -8.93 48.04 -5.86
N PRO A 51 -9.32 49.28 -6.21
CA PRO A 51 -10.30 49.49 -7.26
C PRO A 51 -9.89 48.80 -8.57
N PRO A 52 -10.84 48.17 -9.29
CA PRO A 52 -10.54 47.51 -10.55
C PRO A 52 -10.03 48.52 -11.60
N VAL A 53 -9.50 48.02 -12.71
CA VAL A 53 -9.15 48.87 -13.84
C VAL A 53 -10.39 49.08 -14.71
N GLN A 54 -10.61 50.30 -15.20
CA GLN A 54 -11.73 50.60 -16.10
C GLN A 54 -11.78 49.60 -17.27
N GLY A 55 -12.96 49.06 -17.53
CA GLY A 55 -13.20 48.03 -18.55
C GLY A 55 -12.96 46.60 -18.07
N MET A 56 -12.48 46.38 -16.85
CA MET A 56 -12.24 45.04 -16.32
C MET A 56 -13.55 44.31 -15.98
N ASN A 57 -13.63 43.03 -16.34
CA ASN A 57 -14.73 42.18 -15.89
C ASN A 57 -14.57 41.88 -14.39
N VAL A 58 -15.60 42.19 -13.60
CA VAL A 58 -15.63 42.02 -12.15
C VAL A 58 -16.71 41.04 -11.74
N ARG A 59 -16.44 40.28 -10.67
CA ARG A 59 -17.42 39.40 -10.04
C ARG A 59 -18.20 40.19 -9.01
N LEU A 60 -19.52 40.20 -9.16
CA LEU A 60 -20.44 40.70 -8.15
C LEU A 60 -21.04 39.54 -7.38
N GLN A 61 -21.14 39.69 -6.07
CA GLN A 61 -21.87 38.79 -5.20
C GLN A 61 -23.01 39.56 -4.54
N VAL A 62 -24.23 39.02 -4.65
CA VAL A 62 -25.40 39.53 -3.94
C VAL A 62 -25.61 38.65 -2.72
N THR A 63 -25.46 39.25 -1.54
CA THR A 63 -25.75 38.59 -0.26
C THR A 63 -26.90 39.36 0.38
N ASP A 64 -28.01 38.67 0.63
CA ASP A 64 -29.23 39.26 1.21
C ASP A 64 -29.73 40.51 0.46
N GLY A 65 -29.65 40.46 -0.88
CA GLY A 65 -30.11 41.53 -1.78
C GLY A 65 -29.12 42.69 -1.95
N VAL A 66 -27.96 42.68 -1.27
CA VAL A 66 -26.95 43.74 -1.39
C VAL A 66 -25.82 43.29 -2.33
N PRO A 67 -25.69 43.89 -3.53
CA PRO A 67 -24.60 43.59 -4.44
C PRO A 67 -23.28 44.19 -3.96
N ARG A 68 -22.19 43.43 -4.12
CA ARG A 68 -20.82 43.84 -3.81
C ARG A 68 -19.85 43.30 -4.84
N VAL A 69 -18.81 44.04 -5.16
CA VAL A 69 -17.69 43.54 -5.95
C VAL A 69 -16.77 42.77 -5.02
N VAL A 70 -16.51 41.51 -5.35
CA VAL A 70 -15.68 40.60 -4.55
C VAL A 70 -14.33 40.27 -5.20
N GLY A 71 -14.07 40.80 -6.40
CA GLY A 71 -12.84 40.56 -7.14
C GLY A 71 -13.04 40.60 -8.65
N PRO A 72 -11.98 40.30 -9.43
CA PRO A 72 -12.09 40.16 -10.87
C PRO A 72 -12.91 38.91 -11.24
N ALA A 73 -13.58 38.95 -12.39
CA ALA A 73 -14.40 37.83 -12.88
C ALA A 73 -13.56 36.59 -13.24
N GLN A 74 -12.28 36.80 -13.55
CA GLN A 74 -11.29 35.77 -13.78
C GLN A 74 -10.02 36.14 -13.00
N PRO A 75 -9.26 35.15 -12.49
CA PRO A 75 -7.94 35.41 -11.93
C PRO A 75 -7.09 36.20 -12.94
N LEU A 76 -6.55 37.33 -12.51
CA LEU A 76 -5.65 38.11 -13.36
C LEU A 76 -4.30 37.37 -13.45
N PRO A 77 -3.68 37.29 -14.65
CA PRO A 77 -2.33 36.75 -14.77
C PRO A 77 -1.38 37.50 -13.83
N THR A 78 -0.54 36.77 -13.12
CA THR A 78 0.45 37.36 -12.19
C THR A 78 1.66 37.94 -12.92
N ASP A 79 1.74 37.74 -14.23
CA ASP A 79 2.83 38.14 -15.09
C ASP A 79 2.34 39.01 -16.26
N GLY A 80 3.24 39.85 -16.76
CA GLY A 80 3.03 40.67 -17.95
C GLY A 80 4.34 41.02 -18.62
N VAL A 81 4.27 41.65 -19.79
CA VAL A 81 5.45 42.06 -20.56
C VAL A 81 5.53 43.58 -20.59
N ILE A 82 6.69 44.14 -20.27
CA ILE A 82 6.92 45.58 -20.36
C ILE A 82 6.87 46.01 -21.83
N LYS A 83 5.99 46.96 -22.15
CA LYS A 83 5.88 47.56 -23.48
C LYS A 83 6.75 48.80 -23.62
N PHE A 84 6.76 49.67 -22.61
CA PHE A 84 7.68 50.81 -22.49
C PHE A 84 7.65 51.36 -21.05
N VAL A 85 8.65 52.17 -20.69
CA VAL A 85 8.78 52.79 -19.37
C VAL A 85 8.96 54.30 -19.54
N THR A 86 8.20 55.09 -18.78
CA THR A 86 8.26 56.56 -18.75
C THR A 86 8.30 57.02 -17.29
N GLY A 87 9.46 57.49 -16.83
CA GLY A 87 9.64 57.88 -15.42
C GLY A 87 9.54 56.68 -14.48
N ASP A 88 8.66 56.77 -13.48
CA ASP A 88 8.36 55.71 -12.50
C ASP A 88 7.18 54.81 -12.90
N ILE A 89 6.65 54.99 -14.12
CA ILE A 89 5.51 54.24 -14.67
C ILE A 89 5.97 53.34 -15.81
N ALA A 90 5.64 52.05 -15.72
CA ALA A 90 5.75 51.09 -16.80
C ALA A 90 4.38 50.80 -17.42
N THR A 91 4.34 50.75 -18.74
CA THR A 91 3.21 50.18 -19.46
C THR A 91 3.44 48.68 -19.60
N VAL A 92 2.62 47.88 -18.94
CA VAL A 92 2.72 46.42 -18.92
C VAL A 92 1.57 45.84 -19.71
N THR A 93 1.88 45.06 -20.74
CA THR A 93 0.89 44.29 -21.48
C THR A 93 0.63 43.00 -20.71
N VAL A 94 -0.60 42.82 -20.24
CA VAL A 94 -1.07 41.57 -19.63
C VAL A 94 -2.13 40.98 -20.54
N ALA A 95 -1.86 39.79 -21.06
CA ALA A 95 -2.59 39.19 -22.17
C ALA A 95 -2.64 40.13 -23.41
N THR A 96 -3.67 40.95 -23.53
CA THR A 96 -3.89 41.87 -24.66
C THR A 96 -4.17 43.31 -24.23
N THR A 97 -4.18 43.58 -22.93
CA THR A 97 -4.53 44.90 -22.37
C THR A 97 -3.29 45.54 -21.77
N ASP A 98 -3.11 46.82 -22.05
CA ASP A 98 -2.01 47.61 -21.51
C ASP A 98 -2.45 48.27 -20.19
N TYR A 99 -1.62 48.10 -19.17
CA TYR A 99 -1.83 48.67 -17.86
C TYR A 99 -0.67 49.60 -17.51
N GLN A 100 -0.99 50.77 -16.97
CA GLN A 100 0.01 51.67 -16.39
C GLN A 100 0.21 51.33 -14.92
N MET A 101 1.42 50.90 -14.58
CA MET A 101 1.78 50.43 -13.24
C MET A 101 3.07 51.08 -12.79
N ARG A 102 3.19 51.36 -11.49
CA ARG A 102 4.49 51.76 -10.93
C ARG A 102 5.41 50.56 -10.87
N PHE A 103 6.73 50.75 -10.86
CA PHE A 103 7.68 49.67 -10.59
C PHE A 103 8.54 50.03 -9.37
N LEU A 104 9.01 49.02 -8.65
CA LEU A 104 9.93 49.19 -7.53
C LEU A 104 11.36 48.86 -7.96
N GLY A 105 12.32 49.67 -7.51
CA GLY A 105 13.74 49.44 -7.76
C GLY A 105 14.19 49.86 -9.16
N THR A 106 15.04 49.03 -9.78
CA THR A 106 15.61 49.32 -11.10
C THR A 106 14.54 49.27 -12.19
N ALA A 107 14.54 50.28 -13.07
CA ALA A 107 13.61 50.32 -14.20
C ALA A 107 13.72 49.06 -15.07
N PRO A 108 12.60 48.36 -15.34
CA PRO A 108 12.62 47.22 -16.24
C PRO A 108 12.76 47.70 -17.69
N THR A 109 13.21 46.82 -18.59
CA THR A 109 13.41 47.13 -20.01
C THR A 109 12.20 46.66 -20.82
N SER A 110 11.90 47.33 -21.93
CA SER A 110 10.91 46.85 -22.90
C SER A 110 11.19 45.41 -23.33
N GLY A 111 10.16 44.57 -23.32
CA GLY A 111 10.24 43.14 -23.61
C GLY A 111 10.46 42.26 -22.38
N ASP A 112 10.79 42.83 -21.21
CA ASP A 112 10.94 42.05 -19.99
C ASP A 112 9.60 41.46 -19.54
N THR A 113 9.59 40.16 -19.23
CA THR A 113 8.51 39.56 -18.44
C THR A 113 8.69 39.99 -16.98
N VAL A 114 7.61 40.44 -16.35
CA VAL A 114 7.61 40.93 -14.98
C VAL A 114 6.47 40.34 -14.18
N VAL A 115 6.65 40.24 -12.87
CA VAL A 115 5.61 39.86 -11.90
C VAL A 115 4.88 41.12 -11.45
N ILE A 116 3.55 41.02 -11.36
CA ILE A 116 2.63 42.11 -11.05
C ILE A 116 1.96 41.84 -9.71
N ASP A 117 1.99 42.83 -8.83
CA ASP A 117 1.08 42.91 -7.69
C ASP A 117 -0.13 43.75 -8.06
N TRP A 118 -1.26 43.07 -8.29
CA TRP A 118 -2.53 43.70 -8.64
C TRP A 118 -3.15 44.50 -7.50
N GLN A 119 -2.82 44.19 -6.25
CA GLN A 119 -3.36 44.92 -5.10
C GLN A 119 -2.77 46.32 -5.01
N SER A 120 -1.45 46.44 -5.19
CA SER A 120 -0.74 47.72 -5.17
C SER A 120 -0.58 48.37 -6.55
N ARG A 121 -1.01 47.70 -7.63
CA ARG A 121 -0.79 48.10 -9.03
C ARG A 121 0.69 48.37 -9.33
N THR A 122 1.54 47.47 -8.86
CA THR A 122 2.99 47.64 -8.91
C THR A 122 3.67 46.44 -9.58
N VAL A 123 4.64 46.72 -10.43
CA VAL A 123 5.58 45.76 -10.98
C VAL A 123 6.61 45.41 -9.91
N LEU A 124 6.65 44.15 -9.51
CA LEU A 124 7.56 43.63 -8.48
C LEU A 124 8.97 43.37 -9.03
N GLY A 125 9.12 43.20 -10.35
CA GLY A 125 10.38 42.93 -11.02
C GLY A 125 10.30 41.69 -11.93
N LYS A 126 11.44 41.24 -12.44
CA LYS A 126 11.51 40.04 -13.28
C LYS A 126 11.22 38.78 -12.43
N PRO A 127 10.48 37.78 -12.95
CA PRO A 127 10.35 36.51 -12.26
C PRO A 127 11.74 35.92 -12.06
N GLY A 128 12.08 35.57 -10.83
CA GLY A 128 13.34 34.90 -10.54
C GLY A 128 13.43 33.61 -11.34
N THR A 129 14.56 33.37 -12.00
CA THR A 129 14.88 32.07 -12.58
C THR A 129 15.15 31.10 -11.43
N TYR A 130 14.09 30.57 -10.80
CA TYR A 130 14.24 29.40 -9.96
C TYR A 130 14.64 28.25 -10.88
N ALA A 131 15.90 27.82 -10.77
CA ALA A 131 16.27 26.53 -11.32
C ALA A 131 15.28 25.50 -10.74
N PRO A 132 14.66 24.65 -11.57
CA PRO A 132 13.76 23.63 -11.06
C PRO A 132 14.53 22.79 -10.02
N PRO A 133 13.94 22.48 -8.86
CA PRO A 133 14.58 21.59 -7.90
C PRO A 133 14.93 20.30 -8.63
N LEU A 134 16.14 19.79 -8.40
CA LEU A 134 16.55 18.49 -8.94
C LEU A 134 15.47 17.46 -8.59
N PRO A 135 15.09 16.57 -9.52
CA PRO A 135 14.13 15.52 -9.20
C PRO A 135 14.60 14.75 -7.96
N PRO A 136 13.70 14.33 -7.06
CA PRO A 136 14.06 13.51 -5.92
C PRO A 136 14.90 12.32 -6.40
N VAL A 137 16.05 12.08 -5.77
CA VAL A 137 16.81 10.85 -6.02
C VAL A 137 15.89 9.70 -5.63
N GLU A 138 15.61 8.80 -6.58
CA GLU A 138 14.82 7.61 -6.31
C GLU A 138 15.48 6.85 -5.14
N PRO A 139 14.74 6.51 -4.07
CA PRO A 139 15.32 5.74 -2.99
C PRO A 139 15.89 4.44 -3.56
N PRO A 140 17.04 3.96 -3.06
CA PRO A 140 17.61 2.71 -3.54
C PRO A 140 16.55 1.61 -3.43
N PRO A 141 16.50 0.67 -4.41
CA PRO A 141 15.56 -0.43 -4.36
C PRO A 141 15.69 -1.13 -3.00
N ILE A 142 14.56 -1.32 -2.33
CA ILE A 142 14.52 -2.05 -1.06
C ILE A 142 14.96 -3.47 -1.36
N VAL A 143 16.19 -3.82 -0.98
CA VAL A 143 16.66 -5.20 -1.01
C VAL A 143 15.85 -5.95 0.06
N PRO A 144 15.04 -6.97 -0.30
CA PRO A 144 14.31 -7.76 0.68
C PRO A 144 15.28 -8.28 1.74
N GLN A 145 15.08 -7.85 2.98
CA GLN A 145 15.90 -8.33 4.09
C GLN A 145 15.41 -9.73 4.46
N PRO A 146 16.31 -10.71 4.63
CA PRO A 146 15.94 -12.05 5.04
C PRO A 146 15.10 -12.01 6.34
N GLN A 147 13.91 -12.60 6.32
CA GLN A 147 12.99 -12.63 7.45
C GLN A 147 13.03 -14.01 8.11
N PRO A 148 13.40 -14.11 9.40
CA PRO A 148 13.33 -15.37 10.11
C PRO A 148 11.87 -15.80 10.29
N PHE A 149 11.61 -17.10 10.22
CA PHE A 149 10.34 -17.70 10.56
C PHE A 149 10.53 -18.88 11.53
N ALA A 150 9.50 -19.13 12.34
CA ALA A 150 9.45 -20.26 13.26
C ALA A 150 8.03 -20.79 13.36
N ASN A 151 7.90 -22.05 13.77
CA ASN A 151 6.63 -22.73 13.98
C ASN A 151 5.74 -22.81 12.73
N LEU A 152 6.33 -22.82 11.52
CA LEU A 152 5.58 -23.09 10.30
C LEU A 152 5.17 -24.56 10.32
N LEU A 153 3.87 -24.81 10.46
CA LEU A 153 3.31 -26.14 10.60
C LEU A 153 2.78 -26.67 9.26
N VAL A 154 3.19 -27.88 8.87
CA VAL A 154 2.65 -28.60 7.72
C VAL A 154 2.16 -29.97 8.18
N GLN A 155 0.88 -30.26 7.97
CA GLN A 155 0.30 -31.54 8.34
C GLN A 155 0.60 -32.62 7.28
N ALA A 156 0.79 -33.86 7.73
CA ALA A 156 0.82 -35.01 6.82
C ALA A 156 -0.51 -35.14 6.08
N ASN A 157 -0.45 -35.42 4.78
CA ASN A 157 -1.64 -35.67 3.95
C ASN A 157 -2.11 -37.14 4.01
N GLY A 158 -1.23 -38.05 4.44
CA GLY A 158 -1.48 -39.48 4.56
C GLY A 158 -0.40 -40.17 5.37
N SER A 159 -0.75 -41.35 5.88
CA SER A 159 0.17 -42.24 6.58
C SER A 159 -0.20 -43.69 6.36
N GLY A 160 0.75 -44.58 6.63
CA GLY A 160 0.49 -46.00 6.56
C GLY A 160 1.69 -46.83 6.92
N ARG A 161 1.53 -48.15 6.83
CA ARG A 161 2.59 -49.14 6.97
C ARG A 161 2.53 -50.16 5.86
N TYR A 162 3.70 -50.59 5.41
CA TYR A 162 3.88 -51.58 4.37
C TYR A 162 4.58 -52.82 4.92
N GLN A 163 4.08 -54.01 4.57
CA GLN A 163 4.75 -55.29 4.79
C GLN A 163 4.87 -56.06 3.47
N THR A 164 3.74 -56.53 2.97
CA THR A 164 3.56 -57.10 1.62
C THR A 164 2.58 -56.28 0.78
N SER A 165 1.76 -55.48 1.46
CA SER A 165 0.88 -54.47 0.92
C SER A 165 0.76 -53.34 1.95
N TRP A 166 0.19 -52.22 1.54
CA TRP A 166 -0.20 -51.15 2.45
C TRP A 166 -1.45 -51.55 3.24
N TRP A 167 -1.41 -51.42 4.55
CA TRP A 167 -2.55 -51.73 5.41
C TRP A 167 -2.56 -50.88 6.67
N GLY A 168 -3.74 -50.37 7.03
CA GLY A 168 -3.88 -49.46 8.16
C GLY A 168 -3.13 -48.14 7.97
N ASP A 169 -3.42 -47.20 8.87
CA ASP A 169 -2.93 -45.82 8.73
C ASP A 169 -1.79 -45.49 9.71
N SER A 170 -1.70 -46.22 10.84
CA SER A 170 -0.66 -46.07 11.86
C SER A 170 0.72 -46.50 11.31
N PRO A 171 1.74 -45.61 11.26
CA PRO A 171 3.09 -45.97 10.82
C PRO A 171 3.80 -46.83 11.84
N TRP A 172 4.48 -47.88 11.37
CA TRP A 172 5.18 -48.84 12.22
C TRP A 172 6.64 -48.91 11.81
N ALA A 173 7.53 -49.03 12.79
CA ALA A 173 8.92 -49.42 12.59
C ALA A 173 9.12 -50.80 13.22
N SER A 174 9.16 -51.83 12.38
CA SER A 174 9.37 -53.21 12.84
C SER A 174 10.15 -54.05 11.83
N ASN A 175 10.52 -55.28 12.21
CA ASN A 175 11.34 -56.17 11.39
C ASN A 175 10.80 -56.43 9.98
N ASN A 176 9.49 -56.28 9.81
CA ASN A 176 8.77 -56.58 8.58
C ASN A 176 7.78 -55.47 8.20
N ASN A 177 7.83 -54.31 8.87
CA ASN A 177 6.98 -53.18 8.49
C ASN A 177 7.80 -51.89 8.45
N ASP A 178 7.63 -51.17 7.36
CA ASP A 178 8.08 -49.79 7.19
C ASP A 178 6.87 -48.87 7.16
N GLY A 179 6.90 -47.81 7.97
CA GLY A 179 5.85 -46.82 8.07
C GLY A 179 6.25 -45.53 7.37
N ILE A 180 5.29 -44.80 6.79
CA ILE A 180 5.57 -43.47 6.23
C ILE A 180 4.47 -42.47 6.55
N TRP A 181 4.84 -41.18 6.53
CA TRP A 181 3.95 -40.03 6.41
C TRP A 181 4.26 -39.29 5.12
N THR A 182 3.24 -39.02 4.32
CA THR A 182 3.36 -38.30 3.05
C THR A 182 2.84 -36.87 3.22
N TYR A 183 3.29 -35.93 2.37
CA TYR A 183 2.88 -34.52 2.45
C TYR A 183 2.45 -33.92 1.11
N GLY A 184 2.59 -34.66 0.00
CA GLY A 184 2.36 -34.15 -1.34
C GLY A 184 3.22 -32.92 -1.62
N GLU A 185 2.57 -31.85 -2.09
CA GLU A 185 3.21 -30.59 -2.44
C GLU A 185 3.24 -29.57 -1.29
N ALA A 186 2.59 -29.87 -0.16
CA ALA A 186 2.33 -28.89 0.89
C ALA A 186 3.63 -28.35 1.51
N VAL A 187 4.62 -29.21 1.73
CA VAL A 187 5.91 -28.79 2.32
C VAL A 187 6.70 -27.90 1.35
N ARG A 188 6.82 -28.32 0.08
CA ARG A 188 7.51 -27.54 -0.96
C ARG A 188 6.89 -26.15 -1.14
N GLN A 189 5.56 -26.08 -1.20
CA GLN A 189 4.85 -24.80 -1.31
C GLN A 189 5.03 -23.94 -0.06
N ALA A 190 4.92 -24.54 1.14
CA ALA A 190 5.10 -23.82 2.39
C ALA A 190 6.54 -23.32 2.60
N LEU A 191 7.55 -23.97 2.01
CA LEU A 191 8.96 -23.60 2.16
C LEU A 191 9.55 -22.89 0.94
N ALA A 192 8.71 -22.43 0.00
CA ALA A 192 9.18 -21.70 -1.17
C ALA A 192 10.02 -20.47 -0.76
N GLY A 193 11.25 -20.38 -1.28
CA GLY A 193 12.21 -19.32 -0.97
C GLY A 193 12.89 -19.43 0.41
N ALA A 194 12.52 -20.39 1.25
CA ALA A 194 13.14 -20.57 2.55
C ALA A 194 14.53 -21.21 2.45
N TRP A 195 15.45 -20.86 3.35
CA TRP A 195 16.78 -21.47 3.52
C TRP A 195 17.14 -21.61 5.01
N ASN A 196 18.20 -22.37 5.32
CA ASN A 196 18.58 -22.77 6.69
C ASN A 196 17.41 -23.37 7.48
N ILE A 197 16.83 -24.44 6.95
CA ILE A 197 15.54 -24.97 7.41
C ILE A 197 15.77 -26.05 8.46
N GLY A 198 15.44 -25.73 9.71
CA GLY A 198 15.24 -26.71 10.76
C GLY A 198 13.88 -27.39 10.63
N ALA A 199 13.82 -28.70 10.89
CA ALA A 199 12.59 -29.48 10.85
C ALA A 199 12.43 -30.37 12.09
N GLU A 200 11.20 -30.49 12.56
CA GLU A 200 10.77 -31.42 13.61
C GLU A 200 9.52 -32.16 13.13
N ILE A 201 9.35 -33.42 13.55
CA ILE A 201 8.15 -34.22 13.31
C ILE A 201 7.43 -34.51 14.62
N TYR A 202 6.10 -34.44 14.63
CA TYR A 202 5.30 -34.84 15.78
C TYR A 202 4.96 -36.34 15.72
N LEU A 203 5.33 -37.07 16.77
CA LEU A 203 5.22 -38.52 16.88
C LEU A 203 4.28 -38.92 18.03
N PRO A 204 3.00 -39.22 17.76
CA PRO A 204 2.04 -39.69 18.75
C PRO A 204 2.24 -41.20 19.02
N LEU A 205 3.24 -41.53 19.84
CA LEU A 205 3.66 -42.90 20.16
C LEU A 205 2.54 -43.75 20.77
N ILE A 206 2.36 -44.97 20.26
CA ILE A 206 1.48 -46.01 20.82
C ILE A 206 2.30 -47.10 21.52
N GLN A 207 3.39 -47.54 20.87
CA GLN A 207 4.20 -48.66 21.34
C GLN A 207 5.68 -48.40 21.05
N GLN A 208 6.55 -48.74 22.00
CA GLN A 208 8.00 -48.56 21.89
C GLN A 208 8.76 -49.82 22.31
N VAL A 209 9.34 -50.53 21.35
CA VAL A 209 10.13 -51.76 21.57
C VAL A 209 11.32 -51.80 20.61
N GLY A 210 12.51 -52.11 21.13
CA GLY A 210 13.73 -52.30 20.33
C GLY A 210 14.23 -51.03 19.64
N ASN A 211 14.85 -51.15 18.47
CA ASN A 211 15.38 -50.03 17.70
C ASN A 211 14.30 -49.39 16.81
N ALA A 212 14.52 -48.12 16.46
CA ALA A 212 13.77 -47.40 15.45
C ALA A 212 14.72 -46.44 14.74
N ALA A 213 14.43 -46.14 13.48
CA ALA A 213 15.11 -45.15 12.68
C ALA A 213 14.06 -44.33 11.92
N TYR A 214 14.35 -43.05 11.69
CA TYR A 214 13.65 -42.24 10.69
C TYR A 214 14.41 -42.30 9.37
N ALA A 215 13.70 -42.06 8.27
CA ALA A 215 14.24 -41.99 6.92
C ALA A 215 13.51 -40.92 6.11
N LEU A 216 14.11 -40.46 5.01
CA LEU A 216 13.40 -39.70 3.97
C LEU A 216 12.81 -40.67 2.95
N HIS A 217 11.77 -40.27 2.23
CA HIS A 217 11.31 -41.00 1.04
C HIS A 217 10.75 -40.05 -0.03
N PRO A 218 10.88 -40.36 -1.34
CA PRO A 218 10.53 -39.47 -2.45
C PRO A 218 9.04 -39.53 -2.86
N HIS A 219 8.18 -40.05 -1.99
CA HIS A 219 6.78 -40.32 -2.34
C HIS A 219 5.86 -39.21 -1.82
N GLY A 220 5.17 -38.51 -2.71
CA GLY A 220 4.18 -37.48 -2.34
C GLY A 220 2.84 -38.04 -1.84
N SER A 221 2.59 -39.33 -2.08
CA SER A 221 1.44 -40.09 -1.61
C SER A 221 1.88 -41.52 -1.30
N ILE A 222 1.00 -42.33 -0.70
CA ILE A 222 1.31 -43.74 -0.40
C ILE A 222 1.55 -44.48 -1.73
N PRO A 223 2.74 -45.06 -1.97
CA PRO A 223 3.04 -45.72 -3.24
C PRO A 223 2.27 -47.04 -3.39
N GLY A 224 2.20 -47.60 -4.59
CA GLY A 224 1.55 -48.92 -4.81
C GLY A 224 2.35 -50.12 -4.28
N GLY A 225 3.63 -49.93 -3.97
CA GLY A 225 4.57 -50.98 -3.51
C GLY A 225 5.34 -50.55 -2.27
N PRO A 226 6.46 -51.22 -1.94
CA PRO A 226 7.26 -50.86 -0.76
C PRO A 226 7.76 -49.42 -0.85
N PRO A 227 7.84 -48.69 0.28
CA PRO A 227 8.44 -47.36 0.29
C PRO A 227 9.96 -47.47 0.05
N THR A 228 10.51 -46.50 -0.69
CA THR A 228 11.96 -46.35 -0.83
C THR A 228 12.44 -45.43 0.28
N LEU A 229 13.18 -45.97 1.25
CA LEU A 229 13.72 -45.20 2.38
C LEU A 229 15.17 -44.77 2.10
N LEU A 230 15.43 -43.49 2.31
CA LEU A 230 16.71 -42.81 2.10
C LEU A 230 17.23 -42.28 3.44
N GLU A 231 18.56 -42.13 3.58
CA GLU A 231 19.20 -41.51 4.74
C GLU A 231 18.76 -42.07 6.11
N VAL A 232 18.56 -43.38 6.19
CA VAL A 232 18.09 -44.07 7.40
C VAL A 232 19.01 -43.72 8.58
N THR A 233 18.43 -43.11 9.61
CA THR A 233 19.16 -42.58 10.76
C THR A 233 18.45 -42.99 12.05
N GLY A 234 19.22 -43.43 13.04
CA GLY A 234 18.67 -43.90 14.32
C GLY A 234 17.80 -42.85 15.01
N MET A 235 16.70 -43.29 15.62
CA MET A 235 15.70 -42.44 16.26
C MET A 235 15.78 -42.59 17.80
N PRO A 236 16.56 -41.73 18.49
CA PRO A 236 16.70 -41.79 19.94
C PRO A 236 15.42 -41.33 20.67
N ALA A 237 14.76 -40.27 20.18
CA ALA A 237 13.49 -39.79 20.69
C ALA A 237 12.33 -40.24 19.79
N ARG A 238 11.26 -40.79 20.37
CA ARG A 238 10.19 -41.48 19.61
C ARG A 238 8.79 -40.96 19.91
N SER A 239 8.66 -39.89 20.67
CA SER A 239 7.37 -39.32 21.07
C SER A 239 7.42 -37.80 21.11
N GLY A 240 6.29 -37.15 20.83
CA GLY A 240 6.17 -35.69 20.81
C GLY A 240 6.88 -35.08 19.60
N TRP A 241 7.31 -33.82 19.73
CA TRP A 241 8.11 -33.15 18.71
C TRP A 241 9.55 -33.68 18.74
N VAL A 242 9.96 -34.34 17.66
CA VAL A 242 11.29 -34.92 17.50
C VAL A 242 12.03 -34.18 16.40
N ARG A 243 13.23 -33.71 16.72
CA ARG A 243 14.10 -33.03 15.75
C ARG A 243 14.61 -33.99 14.69
N LEU A 244 14.49 -33.57 13.43
CA LEU A 244 15.03 -34.29 12.28
C LEU A 244 16.49 -33.88 12.02
N PRO A 245 17.27 -34.70 11.30
CA PRO A 245 18.64 -34.35 10.90
C PRO A 245 18.73 -33.01 10.15
N SER A 246 19.89 -32.38 10.29
CA SER A 246 20.21 -31.18 9.51
C SER A 246 20.18 -31.49 8.01
N GLY A 247 19.64 -30.59 7.20
CA GLY A 247 19.52 -30.78 5.75
C GLY A 247 18.19 -31.40 5.30
N TRP A 248 17.43 -32.04 6.20
CA TRP A 248 16.16 -32.66 5.84
C TRP A 248 15.07 -31.64 5.54
N GLY A 249 15.10 -30.47 6.18
CA GLY A 249 14.20 -29.37 5.86
C GLY A 249 14.38 -28.87 4.43
N GLU A 250 15.63 -28.70 3.99
CA GLU A 250 15.97 -28.35 2.62
C GLU A 250 15.60 -29.46 1.64
N TRP A 251 15.88 -30.73 1.98
CA TRP A 251 15.51 -31.84 1.13
C TRP A 251 14.00 -31.90 0.89
N LEU A 252 13.18 -31.71 1.94
CA LEU A 252 11.72 -31.69 1.85
C LEU A 252 11.17 -30.45 1.13
N ARG A 253 11.89 -29.33 1.16
CA ARG A 253 11.58 -28.16 0.32
C ARG A 253 11.77 -28.49 -1.15
N ASP A 254 12.86 -29.17 -1.49
CA ASP A 254 13.29 -29.35 -2.89
C ASP A 254 12.67 -30.59 -3.56
N ASN A 255 12.15 -31.54 -2.77
CA ASN A 255 11.63 -32.80 -3.27
C ASN A 255 10.19 -33.02 -2.80
N THR A 256 9.36 -33.59 -3.69
CA THR A 256 8.10 -34.20 -3.29
C THR A 256 8.43 -35.46 -2.47
N GLY A 257 7.99 -35.54 -1.22
CA GLY A 257 8.40 -36.64 -0.35
C GLY A 257 7.80 -36.60 1.05
N GLY A 258 8.43 -37.33 1.96
CA GLY A 258 8.02 -37.36 3.36
C GLY A 258 8.99 -38.08 4.28
N ILE A 259 8.47 -38.45 5.45
CA ILE A 259 9.24 -39.07 6.53
C ILE A 259 8.81 -40.51 6.68
N GLY A 260 9.77 -41.41 6.63
CA GLY A 260 9.60 -42.84 6.88
C GLY A 260 10.15 -43.25 8.23
N VAL A 261 9.71 -44.40 8.70
CA VAL A 261 10.20 -45.07 9.90
C VAL A 261 10.41 -46.55 9.64
N THR A 262 11.51 -47.07 10.17
CA THR A 262 11.91 -48.48 10.04
C THR A 262 12.64 -48.94 11.29
N ALA A 263 12.86 -50.24 11.47
CA ALA A 263 13.57 -50.80 12.63
C ALA A 263 14.77 -51.66 12.21
N PRO A 264 15.88 -51.04 11.76
CA PRO A 264 17.07 -51.78 11.38
C PRO A 264 17.60 -52.57 12.58
N GLY A 265 17.76 -53.88 12.42
CA GLY A 265 18.29 -54.76 13.46
C GLY A 265 17.32 -55.13 14.59
N GLY A 266 16.01 -54.86 14.44
CA GLY A 266 15.02 -55.35 15.40
C GLY A 266 14.20 -54.25 16.06
N GLY A 267 12.87 -54.38 16.08
CA GLY A 267 12.00 -53.46 16.82
C GLY A 267 10.52 -53.67 16.57
N PHE A 268 9.70 -52.98 17.35
CA PHE A 268 8.25 -52.96 17.17
C PHE A 268 7.69 -51.65 17.75
N ASN A 269 7.90 -50.56 17.02
CA ASN A 269 7.45 -49.23 17.39
C ASN A 269 6.24 -48.84 16.53
N LYS A 270 5.26 -48.18 17.13
CA LYS A 270 4.02 -47.78 16.48
C LYS A 270 3.65 -46.37 16.87
N TRP A 271 3.17 -45.61 15.91
CA TRP A 271 2.64 -44.27 16.12
C TRP A 271 1.20 -44.20 15.61
N ARG A 272 0.37 -43.37 16.23
CA ARG A 272 -0.98 -43.07 15.74
C ARG A 272 -0.90 -42.57 14.31
N GLY A 273 -1.89 -42.92 13.52
CA GLY A 273 -2.01 -42.50 12.13
C GLY A 273 -2.62 -41.10 12.00
N ARG A 274 -2.58 -40.54 10.79
CA ARG A 274 -3.31 -39.34 10.39
C ARG A 274 -4.82 -39.60 10.28
N TYR A 275 -5.21 -40.81 9.93
CA TYR A 275 -6.58 -41.27 9.72
C TYR A 275 -6.85 -42.58 10.47
N GLY A 276 -8.09 -43.07 10.34
CA GLY A 276 -8.50 -44.34 10.94
C GLY A 276 -8.83 -44.28 12.43
N PRO A 277 -9.01 -45.44 13.08
CA PRO A 277 -9.49 -45.53 14.47
C PRO A 277 -8.43 -45.10 15.50
N GLU A 278 -7.15 -45.14 15.14
CA GLU A 278 -6.03 -44.68 15.97
C GLU A 278 -5.53 -43.30 15.50
N ARG A 279 -6.44 -42.42 15.09
CA ARG A 279 -6.12 -41.09 14.54
C ARG A 279 -5.55 -40.13 15.60
N ASP A 280 -4.58 -39.34 15.17
CA ASP A 280 -4.11 -38.12 15.82
C ASP A 280 -3.94 -37.03 14.75
N ASP A 281 -4.54 -35.86 14.96
CA ASP A 281 -4.55 -34.74 14.00
C ASP A 281 -3.19 -34.07 13.80
N LEU A 282 -2.20 -34.41 14.61
CA LEU A 282 -0.83 -33.98 14.46
C LEU A 282 0.10 -35.13 14.09
N SER A 283 -0.40 -36.35 13.88
CA SER A 283 0.41 -37.48 13.44
C SER A 283 1.24 -37.11 12.20
N GLY A 284 2.56 -37.16 12.36
CA GLY A 284 3.51 -36.81 11.32
C GLY A 284 3.47 -35.35 10.90
N ALA A 285 2.86 -34.44 11.65
CA ALA A 285 2.96 -33.02 11.33
C ALA A 285 4.43 -32.57 11.42
N LEU A 286 4.84 -31.73 10.48
CA LEU A 286 6.15 -31.12 10.44
C LEU A 286 6.08 -29.69 10.96
N ARG A 287 7.06 -29.32 11.78
CA ARG A 287 7.27 -27.95 12.26
C ARG A 287 8.61 -27.45 11.74
N PHE A 288 8.57 -26.32 11.06
CA PHE A 288 9.75 -25.71 10.44
C PHE A 288 10.13 -24.38 11.06
N SER A 289 11.43 -24.08 10.99
CA SER A 289 12.02 -22.78 11.28
C SER A 289 13.13 -22.51 10.28
N GLY A 290 13.38 -21.25 9.93
CA GLY A 290 14.44 -20.87 9.00
C GLY A 290 14.36 -19.40 8.62
N THR A 291 14.83 -19.06 7.43
CA THR A 291 14.82 -17.69 6.90
C THR A 291 14.21 -17.68 5.49
N ARG A 292 13.49 -16.61 5.12
CA ARG A 292 12.97 -16.35 3.76
C ARG A 292 13.48 -15.04 3.21
#